data_AF-A0A9P6CKE2-F1
#
_entry.id   AF-A0A9P6CKE2-F1
#
_cell.length_a   1.000
_cell.length_b   1.000
_cell.length_c   1.000
_cell.angle_alpha   90.00
_cell.angle_beta   90.00
_cell.angle_gamma   90.00
#
_symmetry.space_group_name_H-M   'P 1'
#
loop_
_entity.id
_entity.type
_entity.pdbx_description
1 polymer ?
#
loop_
_entity_poly.entity_id
_entity_poly.type
_entity_poly.pdbx_seq_one_letter_code
_entity_poly.pdbx_strand_id
1 'polypeptide(L)'
;MDRPASPSNDMQKIRKPFRHYFMPKEAYIAVMGATGSGKSTFINCATGSDSEKVSDELASCTREIKEATPFKLNGYKVRLIDTPGFDDTERSEVEILRKISDYLGQQYKSKRRLRGVIYLHRISDNRMGGIARRTFEIMQNLCDVEEYSKGKADHLAIVTNMWSLPYTGTELQREAQLKTDHRFFAPAIGAGAKYFKHENTTLSAHDIIMNLLPTKRVVLDIQRELVVDKKSFPNTKVGQVAKRHVEEDLRKFQKGMETVSADITKAKEQGDVDVVEELQDELTEYKKTISRLLSDHQGLRTDSNVQVKSRA
;
A
#
# COMPACT_ATOMS: atom_id res chain seq x y z
N MET A 1 -77.76 -9.74 42.83
CA MET A 1 -77.78 -10.64 41.65
C MET A 1 -76.72 -10.17 40.70
N ASP A 2 -75.54 -10.72 40.92
CA ASP A 2 -74.28 -10.39 40.29
C ASP A 2 -74.23 -10.82 38.82
N ARG A 3 -73.78 -9.91 37.96
CA ARG A 3 -73.20 -10.29 36.66
C ARG A 3 -71.69 -10.26 36.82
N PRO A 4 -70.97 -11.37 36.57
CA PRO A 4 -69.52 -11.34 36.62
C PRO A 4 -68.99 -10.55 35.41
N ALA A 5 -68.11 -9.59 35.69
CA ALA A 5 -67.32 -8.89 34.70
C ALA A 5 -66.39 -9.89 33.99
N SER A 6 -66.37 -9.81 32.67
CA SER A 6 -65.41 -10.50 31.79
C SER A 6 -63.97 -10.16 32.19
N PRO A 7 -63.05 -11.13 32.29
CA PRO A 7 -61.67 -10.86 32.65
C PRO A 7 -60.97 -10.03 31.56
N SER A 8 -60.30 -8.97 31.99
CA SER A 8 -59.48 -8.10 31.14
C SER A 8 -58.33 -8.90 30.54
N ASN A 9 -58.06 -8.62 29.27
CA ASN A 9 -57.13 -9.32 28.41
C ASN A 9 -55.67 -8.89 28.69
N ASP A 10 -55.25 -8.90 29.96
CA ASP A 10 -53.95 -8.40 30.44
C ASP A 10 -52.90 -9.51 30.65
N MET A 11 -52.84 -10.48 29.75
CA MET A 11 -51.76 -11.50 29.73
C MET A 11 -51.13 -11.73 28.35
N GLN A 12 -51.07 -10.70 27.49
CA GLN A 12 -50.31 -10.77 26.22
C GLN A 12 -49.40 -9.55 25.96
N LYS A 13 -48.69 -9.08 26.98
CA LYS A 13 -47.52 -8.19 26.77
C LYS A 13 -46.31 -8.67 27.54
N ILE A 14 -45.84 -9.88 27.20
CA ILE A 14 -44.44 -10.26 27.43
C ILE A 14 -43.60 -9.30 26.56
N ARG A 15 -43.12 -8.23 27.19
CA ARG A 15 -42.11 -7.32 26.62
C ARG A 15 -40.89 -8.16 26.26
N LYS A 16 -40.71 -8.46 24.97
CA LYS A 16 -39.43 -8.98 24.45
C LYS A 16 -38.33 -8.02 24.92
N PRO A 17 -37.26 -8.49 25.58
CA PRO A 17 -36.14 -7.60 25.88
C PRO A 17 -35.54 -7.17 24.54
N PHE A 18 -35.61 -5.87 24.25
CA PHE A 18 -34.84 -5.23 23.19
C PHE A 18 -33.36 -5.35 23.56
N ARG A 19 -32.75 -6.52 23.33
CA ARG A 19 -31.30 -6.62 23.22
C ARG A 19 -30.94 -5.93 21.92
N HIS A 20 -30.54 -4.66 22.02
CA HIS A 20 -29.83 -4.00 20.96
C HIS A 20 -28.55 -4.81 20.72
N TYR A 21 -28.58 -5.75 19.78
CA TYR A 21 -27.39 -6.49 19.38
C TYR A 21 -26.45 -5.44 18.79
N PHE A 22 -25.46 -5.01 19.58
CA PHE A 22 -24.45 -4.07 19.12
C PHE A 22 -23.60 -4.78 18.06
N MET A 23 -24.07 -4.76 16.82
CA MET A 23 -23.37 -5.30 15.68
C MET A 23 -22.11 -4.44 15.50
N PRO A 24 -20.92 -5.05 15.55
CA PRO A 24 -19.68 -4.30 15.46
C PRO A 24 -19.63 -3.59 14.10
N LYS A 25 -19.20 -2.33 14.09
CA LYS A 25 -19.08 -1.54 12.85
C LYS A 25 -17.98 -2.15 11.98
N GLU A 26 -18.24 -2.38 10.70
CA GLU A 26 -17.20 -2.85 9.78
C GLU A 26 -16.13 -1.75 9.58
N ALA A 27 -14.87 -2.17 9.57
CA ALA A 27 -13.69 -1.34 9.37
C ALA A 27 -12.72 -2.02 8.40
N TYR A 28 -12.51 -1.41 7.24
CA TYR A 28 -11.52 -1.86 6.26
C TYR A 28 -10.30 -0.94 6.31
N ILE A 29 -9.10 -1.51 6.47
CA ILE A 29 -7.86 -0.76 6.54
C ILE A 29 -6.86 -1.41 5.58
N ALA A 30 -6.30 -0.63 4.67
CA ALA A 30 -5.28 -1.12 3.75
C ALA A 30 -3.90 -1.05 4.40
N VAL A 31 -3.07 -2.07 4.21
CA VAL A 31 -1.68 -2.10 4.68
C VAL A 31 -0.79 -2.07 3.45
N MET A 32 0.00 -1.02 3.31
CA MET A 32 0.83 -0.72 2.14
C MET A 32 2.29 -0.50 2.56
N GLY A 33 3.22 -0.62 1.61
CA GLY A 33 4.65 -0.45 1.84
C GLY A 33 5.49 -1.29 0.88
N ALA A 34 6.80 -1.07 0.85
CA ALA A 34 7.73 -1.80 -0.01
C ALA A 34 7.70 -3.33 0.23
N THR A 35 8.24 -4.10 -0.70
CA THR A 35 8.46 -5.54 -0.49
C THR A 35 9.39 -5.74 0.70
N GLY A 36 9.08 -6.72 1.56
CA GLY A 36 9.84 -6.96 2.79
C GLY A 36 9.64 -5.92 3.91
N SER A 37 8.73 -4.95 3.79
CA SER A 37 8.49 -3.94 4.84
C SER A 37 7.76 -4.46 6.10
N GLY A 38 7.42 -5.75 6.16
CA GLY A 38 6.74 -6.36 7.31
C GLY A 38 5.22 -6.22 7.31
N LYS A 39 4.57 -6.01 6.16
CA LYS A 39 3.10 -5.94 6.02
C LYS A 39 2.39 -7.18 6.55
N SER A 40 2.76 -8.36 6.05
CA SER A 40 2.18 -9.64 6.49
C SER A 40 2.44 -9.88 7.98
N THR A 41 3.64 -9.56 8.48
CA THR A 41 3.98 -9.65 9.90
C THR A 41 3.07 -8.76 10.76
N PHE A 42 2.89 -7.50 10.36
CA PHE A 42 1.99 -6.57 11.06
C PHE A 42 0.55 -7.10 11.10
N ILE A 43 0.06 -7.65 9.98
CA ILE A 43 -1.29 -8.22 9.90
C ILE A 43 -1.42 -9.42 10.84
N ASN A 44 -0.45 -10.33 10.85
CA ASN A 44 -0.45 -11.50 11.72
C ASN A 44 -0.43 -11.11 13.21
N CYS A 45 0.40 -10.12 13.59
CA CYS A 45 0.39 -9.56 14.94
C CYS A 45 -0.99 -8.98 15.29
N ALA A 46 -1.63 -8.25 14.38
CA ALA A 46 -2.93 -7.63 14.62
C ALA A 46 -4.07 -8.66 14.75
N THR A 47 -4.05 -9.76 13.99
CA THR A 47 -5.10 -10.78 14.03
C THR A 47 -4.99 -11.72 15.23
N GLY A 48 -3.86 -11.69 15.97
CA GLY A 48 -3.63 -12.60 17.10
C GLY A 48 -3.48 -14.06 16.67
N SER A 49 -3.06 -14.28 15.43
CA SER A 49 -2.84 -15.61 14.87
C SER A 49 -1.47 -16.13 15.31
N ASP A 50 -1.32 -16.51 16.59
CA ASP A 50 -0.16 -17.27 17.08
C ASP A 50 -0.07 -18.69 16.49
N SER A 51 -1.06 -19.07 15.66
CA SER A 51 -1.23 -20.39 15.11
C SER A 51 -1.29 -20.41 13.59
N GLU A 52 -0.51 -19.57 12.91
CA GLU A 52 0.26 -20.06 11.77
C GLU A 52 1.63 -19.42 11.86
N LYS A 53 2.64 -20.27 12.16
CA LYS A 53 3.98 -20.18 11.57
C LYS A 53 3.82 -19.42 10.28
N VAL A 54 4.57 -18.32 10.08
CA VAL A 54 4.87 -17.71 8.78
C VAL A 54 4.39 -18.67 7.72
N SER A 55 3.11 -18.59 7.31
CA SER A 55 2.66 -19.61 6.39
C SER A 55 3.51 -19.25 5.20
N ASP A 56 4.26 -20.20 4.69
CA ASP A 56 5.08 -19.94 3.53
C ASP A 56 4.20 -19.36 2.40
N GLU A 57 2.86 -19.39 2.51
CA GLU A 57 1.84 -18.69 1.71
C GLU A 57 1.57 -17.19 2.00
N LEU A 58 1.91 -16.65 3.18
CA LEU A 58 1.88 -15.21 3.51
C LEU A 58 3.28 -14.56 3.42
N ALA A 59 4.34 -15.36 3.57
CA ALA A 59 5.72 -14.94 3.30
C ALA A 59 6.16 -15.15 1.84
N SER A 60 5.60 -16.14 1.14
CA SER A 60 5.64 -16.18 -0.33
C SER A 60 4.84 -15.00 -0.82
N CYS A 61 5.59 -14.01 -1.28
CA CYS A 61 5.21 -12.80 -1.99
C CYS A 61 3.70 -12.69 -2.16
N THR A 62 3.03 -11.82 -1.40
CA THR A 62 1.60 -11.53 -1.59
C THR A 62 1.38 -10.98 -3.00
N ARG A 63 1.31 -11.88 -3.99
CA ARG A 63 1.17 -11.58 -5.43
C ARG A 63 -0.24 -11.09 -5.69
N GLU A 64 -1.20 -11.55 -4.90
CA GLU A 64 -2.61 -11.17 -4.89
C GLU A 64 -2.94 -10.26 -3.72
N ILE A 65 -3.95 -9.40 -3.84
CA ILE A 65 -4.46 -8.62 -2.69
C ILE A 65 -5.30 -9.55 -1.83
N LYS A 66 -4.97 -9.67 -0.54
CA LYS A 66 -5.63 -10.60 0.39
C LYS A 66 -6.32 -9.82 1.50
N GLU A 67 -7.52 -10.24 1.88
CA GLU A 67 -8.20 -9.74 3.07
C GLU A 67 -7.94 -10.69 4.23
N ALA A 68 -7.37 -10.19 5.32
CA ALA A 68 -7.14 -10.98 6.52
C ALA A 68 -8.44 -11.39 7.19
N THR A 69 -8.39 -12.48 7.97
CA THR A 69 -9.49 -12.91 8.82
C THR A 69 -9.93 -11.76 9.73
N PRO A 70 -11.24 -11.43 9.76
CA PRO A 70 -11.70 -10.29 10.53
C PRO A 70 -11.60 -10.55 12.04
N PHE A 71 -11.20 -9.53 12.80
CA PHE A 71 -11.14 -9.58 14.26
C PHE A 71 -11.91 -8.42 14.89
N LYS A 72 -12.25 -8.54 16.17
CA LYS A 72 -12.97 -7.49 16.90
C LYS A 72 -11.98 -6.62 17.66
N LEU A 73 -12.07 -5.31 17.45
CA LEU A 73 -11.25 -4.33 18.18
C LEU A 73 -12.06 -3.05 18.40
N ASN A 74 -12.15 -2.60 19.65
CA ASN A 74 -12.83 -1.36 20.05
C ASN A 74 -14.26 -1.19 19.49
N GLY A 75 -15.05 -2.27 19.46
CA GLY A 75 -16.42 -2.26 18.91
C GLY A 75 -16.52 -2.30 17.38
N TYR A 76 -15.39 -2.47 16.68
CA TYR A 76 -15.32 -2.65 15.23
C TYR A 76 -15.02 -4.10 14.88
N LYS A 77 -15.51 -4.53 13.72
CA LYS A 77 -15.05 -5.74 13.03
C LYS A 77 -14.04 -5.28 11.99
N VAL A 78 -12.77 -5.39 12.35
CA VAL A 78 -11.64 -4.92 11.57
C VAL A 78 -11.24 -5.98 10.56
N ARG A 79 -10.97 -5.53 9.33
CA ARG A 79 -10.45 -6.35 8.24
C ARG A 79 -9.27 -5.62 7.61
N LEU A 80 -8.09 -6.19 7.77
CA LEU A 80 -6.87 -5.66 7.17
C LEU A 80 -6.76 -6.20 5.74
N ILE A 81 -6.38 -5.33 4.82
CA ILE A 81 -6.15 -5.67 3.42
C ILE A 81 -4.64 -5.67 3.20
N ASP A 82 -4.08 -6.85 2.97
CA ASP A 82 -2.68 -7.01 2.59
C ASP A 82 -2.53 -6.70 1.10
N THR A 83 -1.58 -5.82 0.77
CA THR A 83 -1.28 -5.44 -0.61
C THR A 83 0.09 -5.97 -1.02
N PRO A 84 0.30 -6.26 -2.32
CA PRO A 84 1.65 -6.48 -2.84
C PRO A 84 2.58 -5.31 -2.50
N GLY A 85 3.89 -5.60 -2.35
CA GLY A 85 4.89 -4.57 -2.14
C GLY A 85 5.21 -3.81 -3.43
N PHE A 86 5.53 -2.51 -3.33
CA PHE A 86 5.78 -1.66 -4.50
C PHE A 86 7.12 -1.91 -5.20
N ASP A 87 8.12 -2.45 -4.48
CA ASP A 87 9.49 -2.67 -4.94
C ASP A 87 9.76 -4.17 -5.10
N ASP A 88 8.98 -4.82 -5.95
CA ASP A 88 9.10 -6.24 -6.24
C ASP A 88 10.02 -6.43 -7.45
N THR A 89 11.13 -7.17 -7.29
CA THR A 89 12.09 -7.41 -8.38
C THR A 89 11.52 -8.37 -9.44
N GLU A 90 10.55 -9.21 -9.08
CA GLU A 90 9.90 -10.14 -9.98
C GLU A 90 8.76 -9.48 -10.77
N ARG A 91 8.17 -8.38 -10.28
CA ARG A 91 6.94 -7.79 -10.83
C ARG A 91 7.09 -6.33 -11.24
N SER A 92 6.27 -5.90 -12.18
CA SER A 92 6.30 -4.51 -12.62
C SER A 92 5.63 -3.63 -11.58
N GLU A 93 6.24 -2.49 -11.24
CA GLU A 93 5.63 -1.44 -10.42
C GLU A 93 4.26 -1.04 -11.00
N VAL A 94 4.15 -0.94 -12.33
CA VAL A 94 2.91 -0.61 -13.05
C VAL A 94 1.83 -1.65 -12.80
N GLU A 95 2.18 -2.94 -12.87
CA GLU A 95 1.26 -4.06 -12.64
C GLU A 95 0.74 -4.05 -11.20
N ILE A 96 1.64 -3.86 -10.23
CA ILE A 96 1.29 -3.79 -8.81
C ILE A 96 0.36 -2.62 -8.53
N LEU A 97 0.70 -1.43 -9.03
CA LEU A 97 -0.11 -0.23 -8.83
C LEU A 97 -1.49 -0.34 -9.47
N ARG A 98 -1.56 -0.90 -10.68
CA ARG A 98 -2.84 -1.15 -11.35
C ARG A 98 -3.71 -2.08 -10.53
N LYS A 99 -3.15 -3.17 -10.03
CA LYS A 99 -3.86 -4.16 -9.21
C LYS A 99 -4.41 -3.55 -7.92
N ILE A 100 -3.59 -2.78 -7.21
CA ILE A 100 -4.01 -2.03 -6.01
C ILE A 100 -5.14 -1.06 -6.36
N SER A 101 -4.98 -0.31 -7.44
CA SER A 101 -5.94 0.69 -7.91
C SER A 101 -7.29 0.06 -8.28
N ASP A 102 -7.27 -1.04 -9.02
CA ASP A 102 -8.47 -1.77 -9.43
C ASP A 102 -9.21 -2.35 -8.23
N TYR A 103 -8.48 -2.96 -7.29
CA TYR A 103 -9.07 -3.47 -6.05
C TYR A 103 -9.73 -2.34 -5.25
N LEU A 104 -9.02 -1.22 -5.03
CA LEU A 104 -9.57 -0.07 -4.32
C LEU A 104 -10.80 0.50 -5.03
N GLY A 105 -10.78 0.57 -6.37
CA GLY A 105 -11.92 0.98 -7.18
C GLY A 105 -13.12 0.04 -7.05
N GLN A 106 -12.90 -1.28 -7.01
CA GLN A 106 -13.96 -2.26 -6.78
C GLN A 106 -14.55 -2.15 -5.38
N GLN A 107 -13.73 -2.00 -4.33
CA GLN A 107 -14.20 -1.75 -2.97
C GLN A 107 -15.07 -0.48 -2.91
N TYR A 108 -14.67 0.55 -3.65
CA TYR A 108 -15.47 1.76 -3.76
C TYR A 108 -16.83 1.50 -4.42
N LYS A 109 -16.90 0.77 -5.53
CA LYS A 109 -18.17 0.41 -6.19
C LYS A 109 -19.09 -0.39 -5.27
N SER A 110 -18.52 -1.31 -4.50
CA SER A 110 -19.24 -2.17 -3.54
C SER A 110 -19.60 -1.48 -2.23
N LYS A 111 -19.43 -0.16 -2.11
CA LYS A 111 -19.70 0.64 -0.90
C LYS A 111 -18.89 0.20 0.33
N ARG A 112 -17.80 -0.54 0.13
CA ARG A 112 -16.83 -0.97 1.14
C ARG A 112 -15.73 0.09 1.27
N ARG A 113 -16.06 1.20 1.94
CA ARG A 113 -15.14 2.33 2.12
C ARG A 113 -14.06 1.99 3.16
N LEU A 114 -12.83 2.45 2.90
CA LEU A 114 -11.73 2.35 3.85
C LEU A 114 -11.94 3.32 5.01
N ARG A 115 -11.42 2.95 6.18
CA ARG A 115 -11.24 3.86 7.32
C ARG A 115 -9.85 4.47 7.36
N GLY A 116 -8.87 3.77 6.83
CA GLY A 116 -7.52 4.28 6.75
C GLY A 116 -6.58 3.40 5.96
N VAL A 117 -5.36 3.91 5.84
CA VAL A 117 -4.22 3.26 5.22
C VAL A 117 -3.09 3.24 6.25
N ILE A 118 -2.45 2.09 6.40
CA ILE A 118 -1.23 1.92 7.17
C ILE A 118 -0.09 1.80 6.17
N TYR A 119 0.84 2.75 6.17
CA TYR A 119 2.06 2.69 5.39
C TYR A 119 3.22 2.21 6.26
N LEU A 120 3.73 1.02 5.99
CA LEU A 120 4.85 0.41 6.71
C LEU A 120 6.19 0.68 6.04
N HIS A 121 7.14 1.15 6.83
CA HIS A 121 8.51 1.44 6.44
C HIS A 121 9.51 0.85 7.45
N ARG A 122 10.58 0.21 6.97
CA ARG A 122 11.62 -0.31 7.88
C ARG A 122 12.50 0.83 8.34
N ILE A 123 12.74 0.94 9.64
CA ILE A 123 13.70 1.93 10.12
C ILE A 123 15.12 1.60 9.65
N SER A 124 15.43 0.33 9.35
CA SER A 124 16.74 -0.09 8.85
C SER A 124 17.02 0.32 7.41
N ASP A 125 16.03 0.78 6.64
CA ASP A 125 16.24 1.23 5.26
C ASP A 125 17.16 2.48 5.24
N ASN A 126 18.40 2.31 4.76
CA ASN A 126 19.41 3.37 4.75
C ASN A 126 19.02 4.56 3.84
N ARG A 127 19.40 5.78 4.26
CA ARG A 127 19.14 6.99 3.50
C ARG A 127 20.08 7.10 2.29
N MET A 128 19.54 6.78 1.12
CA MET A 128 19.83 7.29 -0.26
C MET A 128 19.36 6.29 -1.34
N GLY A 129 18.27 5.55 -1.10
CA GLY A 129 17.61 4.82 -2.19
C GLY A 129 16.56 5.71 -2.87
N GLY A 130 16.64 5.88 -4.19
CA GLY A 130 15.53 6.44 -4.97
C GLY A 130 14.21 5.69 -4.72
N ILE A 131 14.31 4.41 -4.37
CA ILE A 131 13.19 3.48 -4.12
C ILE A 131 12.28 3.94 -2.96
N ALA A 132 12.81 4.24 -1.77
CA ALA A 132 11.98 4.61 -0.63
C ALA A 132 11.20 5.91 -0.89
N ARG A 133 11.83 6.86 -1.59
CA ARG A 133 11.19 8.11 -2.02
C ARG A 133 10.11 7.86 -3.06
N ARG A 134 10.40 7.06 -4.10
CA ARG A 134 9.42 6.65 -5.13
C ARG A 134 8.22 5.94 -4.52
N THR A 135 8.47 5.01 -3.60
CA THR A 135 7.44 4.27 -2.87
C THR A 135 6.54 5.19 -2.04
N PHE A 136 7.14 6.14 -1.34
CA PHE A 136 6.38 7.11 -0.56
C PHE A 136 5.57 8.06 -1.45
N GLU A 137 6.14 8.54 -2.56
CA GLU A 137 5.43 9.37 -3.55
C GLU A 137 4.21 8.64 -4.13
N ILE A 138 4.36 7.35 -4.46
CA ILE A 138 3.25 6.49 -4.87
C ILE A 138 2.16 6.46 -3.81
N MET A 139 2.52 6.21 -2.54
CA MET A 139 1.57 6.16 -1.44
C MET A 139 0.84 7.50 -1.29
N GLN A 140 1.55 8.62 -1.38
CA GLN A 140 0.95 9.96 -1.33
C GLN A 140 -0.09 10.16 -2.43
N ASN A 141 0.24 9.76 -3.67
CA ASN A 141 -0.67 9.89 -4.80
C ASN A 141 -1.87 8.92 -4.72
N LEU A 142 -1.71 7.76 -4.08
CA LEU A 142 -2.82 6.86 -3.79
C LEU A 142 -3.76 7.46 -2.73
N CYS A 143 -3.21 8.13 -1.71
CA CYS A 143 -3.93 8.48 -0.49
C CYS A 143 -4.48 9.92 -0.39
N ASP A 144 -4.49 10.66 -1.52
CA ASP A 144 -5.15 11.97 -1.74
C ASP A 144 -4.31 13.25 -1.51
N VAL A 145 -3.77 13.81 -2.60
CA VAL A 145 -3.00 15.08 -2.62
C VAL A 145 -3.84 16.31 -2.20
N GLU A 146 -5.15 16.32 -2.46
CA GLU A 146 -6.02 17.46 -2.12
C GLU A 146 -6.41 17.48 -0.64
N GLU A 147 -6.60 16.31 -0.03
CA GLU A 147 -6.91 16.20 1.38
C GLU A 147 -5.65 16.33 2.27
N TYR A 148 -4.47 15.90 1.77
CA TYR A 148 -3.18 16.27 2.36
C TYR A 148 -2.97 17.79 2.38
N SER A 149 -3.26 18.48 1.27
CA SER A 149 -3.09 19.94 1.18
C SER A 149 -4.02 20.74 2.11
N LYS A 150 -5.06 20.10 2.67
CA LYS A 150 -6.07 20.71 3.55
C LYS A 150 -5.98 20.26 5.02
N GLY A 151 -4.90 19.56 5.40
CA GLY A 151 -4.67 19.15 6.80
C GLY A 151 -5.58 18.02 7.29
N LYS A 152 -6.02 17.12 6.41
CA LYS A 152 -7.03 16.07 6.70
C LYS A 152 -6.53 14.65 6.44
N ALA A 153 -5.25 14.39 6.68
CA ALA A 153 -4.66 13.08 6.49
C ALA A 153 -4.78 12.13 7.70
N ASP A 154 -5.78 12.31 8.56
CA ASP A 154 -5.92 11.54 9.80
C ASP A 154 -6.24 10.06 9.56
N HIS A 155 -6.62 9.70 8.33
CA HIS A 155 -6.77 8.32 7.83
C HIS A 155 -5.46 7.64 7.40
N LEU A 156 -4.34 8.36 7.35
CA LEU A 156 -3.02 7.77 7.08
C LEU A 156 -2.26 7.56 8.39
N ALA A 157 -1.87 6.31 8.65
CA ALA A 157 -0.88 5.96 9.65
C ALA A 157 0.44 5.60 8.97
N ILE A 158 1.48 6.40 9.22
CA ILE A 158 2.86 6.11 8.85
C ILE A 158 3.49 5.32 9.99
N VAL A 159 3.93 4.10 9.72
CA VAL A 159 4.41 3.17 10.73
C VAL A 159 5.83 2.75 10.40
N THR A 160 6.74 2.93 11.37
CA THR A 160 8.10 2.42 11.28
C THR A 160 8.28 1.16 12.12
N ASN A 161 8.94 0.14 11.58
CA ASN A 161 9.20 -1.13 12.27
C ASN A 161 10.66 -1.58 12.14
N MET A 162 10.95 -2.80 12.62
CA MET A 162 12.29 -3.41 12.62
C MET A 162 13.34 -2.57 13.37
N TRP A 163 12.89 -1.98 14.48
CA TRP A 163 13.74 -1.25 15.40
C TRP A 163 14.61 -2.21 16.22
N SER A 164 15.87 -1.83 16.45
CA SER A 164 16.75 -2.50 17.40
C SER A 164 16.26 -2.30 18.85
N LEU A 165 16.56 -3.22 19.76
CA LEU A 165 16.29 -3.02 21.19
C LEU A 165 17.58 -3.25 21.99
N PRO A 166 18.19 -2.21 22.57
CA PRO A 166 17.78 -0.79 22.55
C PRO A 166 17.90 -0.12 21.17
N TYR A 167 17.17 0.97 20.96
CA TYR A 167 17.28 1.78 19.73
C TYR A 167 18.70 2.34 19.59
N THR A 168 19.24 2.28 18.38
CA THR A 168 20.56 2.83 18.05
C THR A 168 20.47 4.33 17.76
N GLY A 169 21.58 5.05 17.95
CA GLY A 169 21.65 6.47 17.58
C GLY A 169 21.35 6.74 16.10
N THR A 170 21.75 5.82 15.22
CA THR A 170 21.48 5.89 13.77
C THR A 170 19.99 5.78 13.45
N GLU A 171 19.26 4.87 14.10
CA GLU A 171 17.81 4.72 13.90
C GLU A 171 17.04 5.96 14.39
N LEU A 172 17.45 6.53 15.52
CA LEU A 172 16.84 7.77 16.04
C LEU A 172 17.09 8.97 15.11
N GLN A 173 18.33 9.11 14.62
CA GLN A 173 18.63 10.13 13.61
C GLN A 173 17.80 9.95 12.34
N ARG A 174 17.63 8.71 11.89
CA ARG A 174 16.83 8.39 10.70
C ARG A 174 15.35 8.69 10.89
N GLU A 175 14.77 8.36 12.04
CA GLU A 175 13.39 8.75 12.33
C GLU A 175 13.21 10.26 12.32
N ALA A 176 14.08 11.01 13.01
CA ALA A 176 14.01 12.46 13.03
C ALA A 176 14.03 13.02 11.60
N GLN A 177 14.90 12.43 10.79
CA GLN A 177 15.11 12.76 9.41
C GLN A 177 13.94 12.38 8.47
N LEU A 178 13.32 11.22 8.66
CA LEU A 178 12.09 10.81 7.95
C LEU A 178 10.92 11.74 8.28
N LYS A 179 10.82 12.19 9.53
CA LYS A 179 9.72 13.05 10.02
C LYS A 179 9.87 14.52 9.63
N THR A 180 11.09 15.01 9.41
CA THR A 180 11.36 16.46 9.22
C THR A 180 11.67 16.85 7.78
N ASP A 181 12.15 15.93 6.95
CA ASP A 181 12.52 16.25 5.57
C ASP A 181 11.32 16.18 4.62
N HIS A 182 11.10 17.26 3.87
CA HIS A 182 10.01 17.41 2.91
C HIS A 182 10.02 16.38 1.78
N ARG A 183 11.12 15.66 1.56
CA ARG A 183 11.21 14.57 0.58
C ARG A 183 10.66 13.24 1.10
N PHE A 184 10.38 13.15 2.41
CA PHE A 184 9.90 11.95 3.10
C PHE A 184 8.57 12.26 3.80
N PHE A 185 8.40 11.90 5.07
CA PHE A 185 7.09 11.87 5.73
C PHE A 185 6.61 13.25 6.20
N ALA A 186 7.47 14.26 6.24
CA ALA A 186 7.13 15.59 6.73
C ALA A 186 5.87 16.20 6.08
N PRO A 187 5.65 16.14 4.74
CA PRO A 187 4.45 16.68 4.13
C PRO A 187 3.17 15.96 4.58
N ALA A 188 3.22 14.62 4.71
CA ALA A 188 2.07 13.85 5.16
C ALA A 188 1.78 14.09 6.65
N ILE A 189 2.81 14.16 7.50
CA ILE A 189 2.67 14.48 8.92
C ILE A 189 2.11 15.89 9.11
N GLY A 190 2.65 16.88 8.40
CA GLY A 190 2.14 18.26 8.43
C GLY A 190 0.69 18.38 7.96
N ALA A 191 0.24 17.44 7.13
CA ALA A 191 -1.13 17.31 6.67
C ALA A 191 -2.04 16.53 7.63
N GLY A 192 -1.55 16.07 8.79
CA GLY A 192 -2.34 15.35 9.79
C GLY A 192 -2.19 13.83 9.81
N ALA A 193 -1.28 13.26 9.00
CA ALA A 193 -0.96 11.84 9.09
C ALA A 193 -0.35 11.52 10.45
N LYS A 194 -0.78 10.38 11.00
CA LYS A 194 -0.30 9.92 12.31
C LYS A 194 0.96 9.10 12.13
N TYR A 195 1.94 9.27 13.00
CA TYR A 195 3.20 8.54 12.96
C TYR A 195 3.31 7.60 14.16
N PHE A 196 3.69 6.35 13.92
CA PHE A 196 3.84 5.33 14.96
C PHE A 196 5.14 4.53 14.80
N LYS A 197 5.63 4.00 15.92
CA LYS A 197 6.61 2.90 15.94
C LYS A 197 5.85 1.61 16.20
N HIS A 198 6.11 0.59 15.40
CA HIS A 198 5.60 -0.75 15.62
C HIS A 198 6.72 -1.65 16.14
N GLU A 199 6.47 -2.27 17.28
CA GLU A 199 7.43 -3.12 17.99
C GLU A 199 7.23 -4.61 17.68
N ASN A 200 6.55 -4.93 16.58
CA ASN A 200 6.18 -6.30 16.19
C ASN A 200 5.36 -7.03 17.28
N THR A 201 4.55 -6.28 18.03
CA THR A 201 3.67 -6.81 19.07
C THR A 201 2.20 -6.58 18.72
N THR A 202 1.32 -7.46 19.18
CA THR A 202 -0.14 -7.30 19.06
C THR A 202 -0.59 -5.98 19.67
N LEU A 203 -0.02 -5.58 20.81
CA LEU A 203 -0.34 -4.33 21.50
C LEU A 203 -0.04 -3.10 20.62
N SER A 204 1.16 -3.01 20.05
CA SER A 204 1.51 -1.89 19.17
C SER A 204 0.71 -1.90 17.87
N ALA A 205 0.41 -3.07 17.31
CA ALA A 205 -0.47 -3.19 16.13
C ALA A 205 -1.90 -2.70 16.43
N HIS A 206 -2.47 -3.11 17.57
CA HIS A 206 -3.81 -2.70 18.00
C HIS A 206 -3.87 -1.21 18.29
N ASP A 207 -2.84 -0.62 18.93
CA ASP A 207 -2.78 0.82 19.19
C ASP A 207 -2.83 1.65 17.89
N ILE A 208 -2.03 1.25 16.89
CA ILE A 208 -2.02 1.87 15.55
C ILE A 208 -3.42 1.79 14.93
N ILE A 209 -4.04 0.61 14.95
CA ILE A 209 -5.36 0.40 14.35
C ILE A 209 -6.42 1.20 15.08
N MET A 210 -6.42 1.20 16.42
CA MET A 210 -7.38 1.94 17.24
C MET A 210 -7.35 3.43 16.93
N ASN A 211 -6.20 3.99 16.56
CA ASN A 211 -6.08 5.38 16.15
C ASN A 211 -6.74 5.68 14.78
N LEU A 212 -6.95 4.67 13.93
CA LEU A 212 -7.63 4.79 12.64
C LEU A 212 -9.13 4.45 12.69
N LEU A 213 -9.64 3.85 13.78
CA LEU A 213 -11.06 3.48 13.85
C LEU A 213 -12.03 4.67 13.97
N PRO A 214 -11.71 5.75 14.73
CA PRO A 214 -12.58 6.92 14.88
C PRO A 214 -12.69 7.78 13.62
N THR A 215 -11.75 7.64 12.69
CA THR A 215 -11.70 8.46 11.47
C THR A 215 -12.94 8.23 10.61
N LYS A 216 -13.29 9.25 9.82
CA LYS A 216 -14.36 9.11 8.83
C LYS A 216 -13.92 8.16 7.73
N ARG A 217 -14.90 7.53 7.10
CA ARG A 217 -14.66 6.72 5.90
C ARG A 217 -14.05 7.62 4.83
N VAL A 218 -12.89 7.24 4.31
CA VAL A 218 -12.16 8.00 3.30
C VAL A 218 -12.48 7.47 1.91
N VAL A 219 -12.43 8.38 0.93
CA VAL A 219 -12.43 8.05 -0.49
C VAL A 219 -11.08 8.47 -1.04
N LEU A 220 -10.26 7.49 -1.40
CA LEU A 220 -8.94 7.75 -1.93
C LEU A 220 -9.01 8.39 -3.33
N ASP A 221 -8.02 9.19 -3.71
CA ASP A 221 -7.93 9.83 -5.05
C ASP A 221 -8.11 8.80 -6.16
N ILE A 222 -7.38 7.69 -6.06
CA ILE A 222 -7.45 6.63 -7.06
C ILE A 222 -8.86 6.05 -7.21
N GLN A 223 -9.64 5.99 -6.13
CA GLN A 223 -11.03 5.52 -6.18
C GLN A 223 -11.94 6.54 -6.87
N ARG A 224 -11.75 7.83 -6.58
CA ARG A 224 -12.48 8.93 -7.24
C ARG A 224 -12.13 8.99 -8.73
N GLU A 225 -10.85 8.99 -9.07
CA GLU A 225 -10.36 9.09 -10.43
C GLU A 225 -10.86 7.92 -11.31
N LEU A 226 -10.74 6.68 -10.82
CA LEU A 226 -11.16 5.51 -11.59
C LEU A 226 -12.69 5.36 -11.67
N VAL A 227 -13.42 5.63 -10.57
CA VAL A 227 -14.84 5.29 -10.48
C VAL A 227 -15.77 6.46 -10.73
N VAL A 228 -15.44 7.65 -10.23
CA VAL A 228 -16.26 8.87 -10.38
C VAL A 228 -15.88 9.59 -11.66
N ASP A 229 -14.60 9.95 -11.82
CA ASP A 229 -14.12 10.71 -12.99
C ASP A 229 -13.95 9.82 -14.24
N LYS A 230 -14.10 8.50 -14.06
CA LYS A 230 -13.98 7.47 -15.09
C LYS A 230 -12.65 7.53 -15.84
N LYS A 231 -11.55 7.95 -15.21
CA LYS A 231 -10.21 7.92 -15.82
C LYS A 231 -9.75 6.46 -15.97
N SER A 232 -9.01 6.17 -17.03
CA SER A 232 -8.21 4.95 -17.12
C SER A 232 -7.03 5.05 -16.17
N PHE A 233 -6.49 3.91 -15.71
CA PHE A 233 -5.37 3.88 -14.78
C PHE A 233 -4.19 4.81 -15.19
N PRO A 234 -3.70 4.81 -16.45
CA PRO A 234 -2.61 5.70 -16.84
C PRO A 234 -2.91 7.19 -16.68
N ASN A 235 -4.19 7.59 -16.77
CA ASN A 235 -4.63 8.97 -16.66
C ASN A 235 -4.89 9.43 -15.21
N THR A 236 -4.73 8.52 -14.23
CA THR A 236 -4.77 8.85 -12.79
C THR A 236 -3.46 9.49 -12.34
N LYS A 237 -3.45 10.17 -11.19
CA LYS A 237 -2.20 10.72 -10.62
C LYS A 237 -1.14 9.64 -10.42
N VAL A 238 -1.54 8.48 -9.89
CA VAL A 238 -0.66 7.33 -9.66
C VAL A 238 -0.17 6.74 -10.98
N GLY A 239 -1.01 6.67 -12.01
CA GLY A 239 -0.62 6.21 -13.35
C GLY A 239 0.43 7.11 -14.00
N GLN A 240 0.33 8.44 -13.81
CA GLN A 240 1.34 9.38 -14.31
C GLN A 240 2.66 9.25 -13.55
N VAL A 241 2.62 9.02 -12.23
CA VAL A 241 3.82 8.73 -11.42
C VAL A 241 4.49 7.44 -11.90
N ALA A 242 3.73 6.37 -12.07
CA ALA A 242 4.24 5.09 -12.57
C ALA A 242 4.89 5.24 -13.96
N LYS A 243 4.24 5.99 -14.86
CA LYS A 243 4.80 6.29 -16.18
C LYS A 243 6.14 7.01 -16.08
N ARG A 244 6.24 8.03 -15.23
CA ARG A 244 7.49 8.78 -15.01
C ARG A 244 8.59 7.87 -14.45
N HIS A 245 8.28 6.97 -13.52
CA HIS A 245 9.26 6.01 -12.99
C HIS A 245 9.79 5.09 -14.09
N VAL A 246 8.90 4.53 -14.93
CA VAL A 246 9.29 3.69 -16.07
C VAL A 246 10.18 4.47 -17.05
N GLU A 247 9.84 5.72 -17.37
CA GLU A 247 10.66 6.57 -18.25
C GLU A 247 12.05 6.88 -17.65
N GLU A 248 12.12 7.15 -16.35
CA GLU A 248 13.39 7.36 -15.65
C GLU A 248 14.26 6.10 -15.65
N ASP A 249 13.65 4.93 -15.45
CA ASP A 249 14.38 3.66 -15.42
C ASP A 249 14.83 3.25 -16.82
N LEU A 250 14.00 3.43 -17.85
CA LEU A 250 14.42 3.26 -19.25
C LEU A 250 15.68 4.06 -19.56
N ARG A 251 15.71 5.35 -19.19
CA ARG A 251 16.90 6.20 -19.42
C ARG A 251 18.14 5.69 -18.70
N LYS A 252 18.00 5.24 -17.44
CA LYS A 252 19.12 4.69 -16.66
C LYS A 252 19.64 3.40 -17.27
N PHE A 253 18.77 2.45 -17.58
CA PHE A 253 19.16 1.16 -18.15
C PHE A 253 19.73 1.31 -19.57
N GLN A 254 19.19 2.20 -20.39
CA GLN A 254 19.76 2.51 -21.71
C GLN A 254 21.18 3.06 -21.61
N LYS A 255 21.41 4.03 -20.72
CA LYS A 255 22.76 4.58 -20.48
C LYS A 255 23.74 3.53 -19.91
N GLY A 256 23.27 2.66 -19.04
CA GLY A 256 24.05 1.52 -18.53
C GLY A 256 24.44 0.56 -19.66
N MET A 257 23.47 0.19 -20.50
CA MET A 257 23.68 -0.67 -21.67
C MET A 257 24.70 -0.08 -22.67
N GLU A 258 24.67 1.24 -22.90
CA GLU A 258 25.67 1.92 -23.74
C GLU A 258 27.08 1.83 -23.14
N THR A 259 27.21 2.01 -21.81
CA THR A 259 28.48 1.87 -21.09
C THR A 259 29.03 0.44 -21.21
N VAL A 260 28.22 -0.57 -20.85
CA VAL A 260 28.61 -1.99 -20.94
C VAL A 260 28.97 -2.37 -22.37
N SER A 261 28.21 -1.90 -23.37
CA SER A 261 28.53 -2.15 -24.77
C SER A 261 29.86 -1.55 -25.20
N ALA A 262 30.24 -0.37 -24.67
CA ALA A 262 31.53 0.24 -24.96
C ALA A 262 32.67 -0.53 -24.29
N ASP A 263 32.46 -1.03 -23.06
CA ASP A 263 33.47 -1.80 -22.33
C ASP A 263 33.69 -3.19 -22.92
N ILE A 264 32.65 -3.83 -23.47
CA ILE A 264 32.80 -5.06 -24.28
C ILE A 264 33.74 -4.83 -25.47
N THR A 265 33.59 -3.72 -26.18
CA THR A 265 34.45 -3.39 -27.33
C THR A 265 35.91 -3.26 -26.90
N LYS A 266 36.18 -2.54 -25.81
CA LYS A 266 37.53 -2.38 -25.27
C LYS A 266 38.13 -3.71 -24.80
N ALA A 267 37.36 -4.55 -24.11
CA ALA A 267 37.82 -5.85 -23.64
C ALA A 267 38.16 -6.80 -24.81
N LYS A 268 37.37 -6.75 -25.91
CA LYS A 268 37.67 -7.47 -27.15
C LYS A 268 38.99 -7.00 -27.79
N GLU A 269 39.24 -5.70 -27.83
CA GLU A 269 40.51 -5.14 -28.35
C GLU A 269 41.73 -5.56 -27.52
N GLN A 270 41.54 -5.77 -26.21
CA GLN A 270 42.58 -6.22 -25.28
C GLN A 270 42.77 -7.74 -25.27
N GLY A 271 41.87 -8.50 -25.91
CA GLY A 271 41.91 -9.96 -25.94
C GLY A 271 41.49 -10.63 -24.64
N ASP A 272 40.77 -9.92 -23.76
CA ASP A 272 40.31 -10.43 -22.47
C ASP A 272 38.99 -11.19 -22.63
N VAL A 273 39.08 -12.49 -22.91
CA VAL A 273 37.93 -13.33 -23.25
C VAL A 273 36.97 -13.48 -22.06
N ASP A 274 37.51 -13.66 -20.85
CA ASP A 274 36.72 -13.89 -19.64
C ASP A 274 35.89 -12.64 -19.30
N VAL A 275 36.49 -11.45 -19.35
CA VAL A 275 35.77 -10.18 -19.13
C VAL A 275 34.71 -9.93 -20.21
N VAL A 276 34.98 -10.33 -21.45
CA VAL A 276 34.00 -10.21 -22.54
C VAL A 276 32.79 -11.10 -22.30
N GLU A 277 32.95 -12.30 -21.73
CA GLU A 277 31.84 -13.21 -21.40
C GLU A 277 30.99 -12.61 -20.26
N GLU A 278 31.59 -12.18 -19.15
CA GLU A 278 30.89 -11.57 -18.03
C GLU A 278 30.06 -10.34 -18.44
N LEU A 279 30.65 -9.44 -19.25
CA LEU A 279 29.96 -8.25 -19.72
C LEU A 279 28.83 -8.57 -20.73
N GLN A 280 28.93 -9.67 -21.48
CA GLN A 280 27.85 -10.11 -22.38
C GLN A 280 26.64 -10.63 -21.61
N ASP A 281 26.86 -11.32 -20.50
CA ASP A 281 25.79 -11.73 -19.59
C ASP A 281 25.11 -10.51 -18.97
N GLU A 282 25.89 -9.53 -18.51
CA GLU A 282 25.36 -8.26 -18.00
C GLU A 282 24.53 -7.53 -19.08
N LEU A 283 25.06 -7.43 -20.31
CA LEU A 283 24.36 -6.83 -21.44
C LEU A 283 23.03 -7.52 -21.75
N THR A 284 22.98 -8.84 -21.61
CA THR A 284 21.76 -9.63 -21.81
C THR A 284 20.71 -9.27 -20.77
N GLU A 285 21.11 -9.09 -19.51
CA GLU A 285 20.19 -8.73 -18.44
C GLU A 285 19.70 -7.26 -18.56
N TYR A 286 20.54 -6.35 -19.06
CA TYR A 286 20.10 -5.00 -19.48
C TYR A 286 19.00 -5.08 -20.56
N LYS A 287 19.23 -5.84 -21.63
CA LYS A 287 18.26 -5.97 -22.74
C LYS A 287 16.93 -6.54 -22.29
N LYS A 288 16.95 -7.56 -21.43
CA LYS A 288 15.75 -8.17 -20.84
C LYS A 288 14.98 -7.15 -20.00
N THR A 289 15.68 -6.39 -19.15
CA THR A 289 15.08 -5.34 -18.32
C THR A 289 14.47 -4.21 -19.15
N ILE A 290 15.18 -3.72 -20.17
CA ILE A 290 14.68 -2.69 -21.09
C ILE A 290 13.44 -3.18 -21.83
N SER A 291 13.44 -4.42 -22.33
CA SER A 291 12.30 -5.00 -23.04
C SER A 291 11.04 -5.05 -22.16
N ARG A 292 11.21 -5.41 -20.89
CA ARG A 292 10.14 -5.38 -19.88
C ARG A 292 9.61 -3.96 -19.65
N LEU A 293 10.49 -2.99 -19.41
CA LEU A 293 10.11 -1.59 -19.19
C LEU A 293 9.40 -0.97 -20.42
N LEU A 294 9.82 -1.33 -21.64
CA LEU A 294 9.16 -0.91 -22.86
C LEU A 294 7.73 -1.48 -22.97
N SER A 295 7.52 -2.73 -22.58
CA SER A 295 6.19 -3.33 -22.49
C SER A 295 5.29 -2.57 -21.52
N ASP A 296 5.79 -2.25 -20.32
CA ASP A 296 5.07 -1.47 -19.32
C ASP A 296 4.70 -0.07 -19.82
N HIS A 297 5.66 0.61 -20.48
CA HIS A 297 5.44 1.92 -21.07
C HIS A 297 4.42 1.90 -22.22
N GLN A 298 4.44 0.85 -23.06
CA GLN A 298 3.45 0.65 -24.11
C GLN A 298 2.06 0.40 -23.52
N GLY A 299 1.93 -0.46 -22.50
CA GLY A 299 0.67 -0.74 -21.82
C GLY A 299 0.04 0.52 -21.20
N LEU A 300 0.86 1.41 -20.65
CA LEU A 300 0.38 2.72 -20.17
C LEU A 300 -0.09 3.64 -21.31
N ARG A 301 0.50 3.56 -22.51
CA ARG A 301 0.11 4.38 -23.67
C ARG A 301 -1.15 3.88 -24.36
N THR A 302 -1.29 2.58 -24.59
CA THR A 302 -2.45 1.99 -25.28
C THR A 302 -3.74 2.26 -24.50
N ASP A 303 -3.70 2.04 -23.19
CA ASP A 303 -4.81 2.30 -22.27
C ASP A 303 -5.22 3.78 -22.20
N SER A 304 -4.27 4.69 -22.43
CA SER A 304 -4.54 6.12 -22.52
C SER A 304 -5.32 6.46 -23.80
N ASN A 305 -4.91 5.90 -24.95
CA ASN A 305 -5.46 6.21 -26.27
C ASN A 305 -6.86 5.62 -26.52
N VAL A 306 -7.16 4.44 -25.97
CA VAL A 306 -8.50 3.81 -26.07
C VAL A 306 -9.57 4.74 -25.49
N GLN A 307 -9.25 5.46 -24.42
CA GLN A 307 -10.18 6.34 -23.73
C GLN A 307 -10.43 7.68 -24.43
N VAL A 308 -9.43 8.22 -25.13
CA VAL A 308 -9.61 9.45 -25.94
C VAL A 308 -10.58 9.17 -27.09
N LYS A 309 -10.48 7.99 -27.71
CA LYS A 309 -11.37 7.58 -28.81
C LYS A 309 -12.80 7.25 -28.36
N SER A 310 -13.02 6.83 -27.11
CA SER A 310 -14.37 6.54 -26.59
C SER A 310 -15.13 7.79 -26.10
N ARG A 311 -14.46 8.95 -26.03
CA ARG A 311 -15.04 10.24 -25.60
C ARG A 311 -15.27 11.22 -26.76
N ALA A 312 -14.78 10.89 -27.96
CA ALA A 312 -15.02 11.61 -29.21
C ALA A 312 -16.21 10.98 -29.95
#